data_AF-A0A419SNK2-F1
#
_entry.id   AF-A0A419SNK2-F1
#
_cell.length_a   1.000
_cell.length_b   1.000
_cell.length_c   1.000
_cell.angle_alpha   90.00
_cell.angle_beta   90.00
_cell.angle_gamma   90.00
#
_symmetry.space_group_name_H-M   'P 1'
#
loop_
_entity.id
_entity.type
_entity.pdbx_description
1 polymer ?
#
loop_
_entity_poly.entity_id
_entity_poly.type
_entity_poly.pdbx_seq_one_letter_code
_entity_poly.pdbx_strand_id
1 'polypeptide(L)'
;MKFAYLFIILFTLSSCVPTGSDQHSDARTNNNKTTHDSKRPASQDFPTYLAKNEQELSVQDAETAYELCAKALTDYYKAIWNGEDIELDSFIDNDNLKHYTQKKIQTQSNVYAAFNSKAYDVLIDAWEIEFTNDEDGGFLYLKLPAEVIMTHGSRGEVTEFLVRNVNGKLAIVDWYTGAKDGYDFTVRGEELTINNPDIWKDSIIE
;
A
#
# COMPACT_ATOMS: atom_id res chain seq x y z
N MET A 1 -17.63 -12.75 7.11
CA MET A 1 -16.18 -12.95 6.90
C MET A 1 -15.63 -13.77 8.08
N LYS A 2 -14.53 -14.49 7.89
CA LYS A 2 -13.85 -15.26 8.96
C LYS A 2 -12.37 -14.92 8.92
N PHE A 3 -11.92 -14.11 9.88
CA PHE A 3 -10.54 -13.69 9.99
C PHE A 3 -9.75 -14.69 10.84
N ALA A 4 -8.50 -14.97 10.47
CA ALA A 4 -7.56 -15.74 11.29
C ALA A 4 -6.49 -14.78 11.83
N TYR A 5 -6.60 -14.43 13.11
CA TYR A 5 -5.59 -13.61 13.78
C TYR A 5 -4.45 -14.50 14.29
N LEU A 6 -3.25 -14.34 13.72
CA LEU A 6 -2.02 -14.88 14.28
C LEU A 6 -1.29 -13.77 15.04
N PHE A 7 -1.03 -13.97 16.34
CA PHE A 7 -0.30 -13.02 17.17
C PHE A 7 1.06 -13.61 17.56
N ILE A 8 2.13 -13.19 16.87
CA ILE A 8 3.51 -13.52 17.24
C ILE A 8 4.08 -12.40 18.11
N ILE A 9 3.91 -12.53 19.44
CA ILE A 9 4.39 -11.53 20.40
C ILE A 9 5.87 -11.79 20.75
N LEU A 10 6.79 -11.09 20.11
CA LEU A 10 8.19 -11.00 20.56
C LEU A 10 8.32 -10.02 21.73
N PHE A 11 8.55 -10.52 22.94
CA PHE A 11 8.86 -9.70 24.11
C PHE A 11 10.34 -9.28 24.14
N THR A 12 10.67 -8.11 23.58
CA THR A 12 11.96 -7.45 23.81
C THR A 12 11.89 -6.56 25.06
N LEU A 13 12.45 -7.04 26.17
CA LEU A 13 12.56 -6.26 27.41
C LEU A 13 13.79 -5.32 27.35
N SER A 14 13.55 -4.01 27.34
CA SER A 14 14.58 -2.99 27.57
C SER A 14 14.03 -1.84 28.42
N SER A 15 14.88 -1.20 29.22
CA SER A 15 14.48 -0.43 30.41
C SER A 15 14.68 1.09 30.29
N CYS A 16 13.68 1.86 30.71
CA CYS A 16 13.70 3.33 30.75
C CYS A 16 14.63 3.90 31.83
N VAL A 17 15.29 5.03 31.54
CA VAL A 17 15.57 6.12 32.51
C VAL A 17 15.46 7.47 31.77
N PRO A 18 14.71 8.46 32.29
CA PRO A 18 14.58 9.79 31.68
C PRO A 18 15.43 10.89 32.35
N THR A 19 15.57 12.03 31.67
CA THR A 19 16.01 13.33 32.22
C THR A 19 15.19 14.47 31.56
N GLY A 20 14.97 15.59 32.24
CA GLY A 20 14.13 16.70 31.75
C GLY A 20 14.32 18.04 32.48
N SER A 21 13.36 18.97 32.32
CA SER A 21 13.38 20.42 32.70
C SER A 21 14.30 21.29 31.79
N ASP A 22 14.14 22.61 31.55
CA ASP A 22 13.10 23.65 31.82
C ASP A 22 13.49 24.96 31.05
N GLN A 23 12.71 26.05 30.82
CA GLN A 23 11.28 26.41 30.98
C GLN A 23 10.96 27.72 30.17
N HIS A 24 9.70 27.96 29.74
CA HIS A 24 9.11 29.28 29.37
C HIS A 24 9.70 30.06 28.15
N SER A 25 9.09 31.11 27.54
CA SER A 25 7.77 31.80 27.70
C SER A 25 7.27 32.55 26.43
N ASP A 26 5.95 32.81 26.38
CA ASP A 26 5.21 34.00 25.87
C ASP A 26 5.36 34.64 24.45
N ALA A 27 4.32 34.38 23.63
CA ALA A 27 3.27 35.35 23.22
C ALA A 27 3.28 36.11 21.86
N ARG A 28 2.03 36.45 21.46
CA ARG A 28 1.50 37.43 20.47
C ARG A 28 1.22 37.02 19.01
N THR A 29 -0.07 36.72 18.82
CA THR A 29 -0.96 36.94 17.66
C THR A 29 -0.64 38.13 16.75
N ASN A 30 -0.85 37.98 15.44
CA ASN A 30 -1.73 38.89 14.67
C ASN A 30 -2.17 38.31 13.30
N ASN A 31 -3.34 38.74 12.82
CA ASN A 31 -3.98 38.22 11.61
C ASN A 31 -3.68 39.08 10.37
N ASN A 32 -3.48 38.47 9.20
CA ASN A 32 -3.57 39.14 7.89
C ASN A 32 -4.30 38.29 6.84
N LYS A 33 -5.63 38.31 6.90
CA LYS A 33 -6.51 37.75 5.86
C LYS A 33 -6.31 38.51 4.54
N THR A 34 -5.72 37.85 3.54
CA THR A 34 -5.73 38.31 2.15
C THR A 34 -6.45 37.27 1.30
N THR A 35 -7.68 37.57 0.89
CA THR A 35 -8.46 36.70 0.00
C THR A 35 -7.86 36.71 -1.40
N HIS A 36 -7.64 35.54 -2.00
CA HIS A 36 -7.41 35.44 -3.43
C HIS A 36 -8.08 34.18 -3.97
N ASP A 37 -9.35 34.29 -4.35
CA ASP A 37 -10.16 33.21 -4.93
C ASP A 37 -9.69 32.84 -6.35
N SER A 38 -8.51 32.21 -6.42
CA SER A 38 -8.19 31.35 -7.55
C SER A 38 -9.04 30.10 -7.41
N LYS A 39 -10.03 29.93 -8.29
CA LYS A 39 -10.72 28.65 -8.44
C LYS A 39 -9.71 27.60 -8.91
N ARG A 40 -9.11 26.87 -7.96
CA ARG A 40 -8.55 25.55 -8.26
C ARG A 40 -9.64 24.75 -9.01
N PRO A 41 -9.30 23.94 -10.03
CA PRO A 41 -10.21 22.89 -10.47
C PRO A 41 -10.57 22.06 -9.24
N ALA A 42 -11.79 21.51 -9.21
CA ALA A 42 -12.19 20.65 -8.10
C ALA A 42 -11.15 19.54 -7.97
N SER A 43 -10.57 19.41 -6.78
CA SER A 43 -9.78 18.25 -6.42
C SER A 43 -10.65 17.02 -6.69
N GLN A 44 -10.15 16.08 -7.49
CA GLN A 44 -10.69 14.73 -7.42
C GLN A 44 -10.21 14.19 -6.09
N ASP A 45 -11.03 14.33 -5.06
CA ASP A 45 -10.74 13.84 -3.71
C ASP A 45 -10.76 12.30 -3.77
N PHE A 46 -9.60 11.74 -4.11
CA PHE A 46 -9.36 10.31 -4.21
C PHE A 46 -9.62 9.63 -2.86
N PRO A 47 -10.07 8.36 -2.85
CA PRO A 47 -10.35 7.63 -1.62
C PRO A 47 -9.09 7.61 -0.73
N THR A 48 -9.16 8.32 0.39
CA THR A 48 -8.05 8.44 1.33
C THR A 48 -8.26 7.43 2.45
N TYR A 49 -7.40 6.42 2.47
CA TYR A 49 -7.41 5.34 3.45
C TYR A 49 -6.80 5.86 4.76
N LEU A 50 -7.63 6.24 5.73
CA LEU A 50 -7.18 6.80 7.00
C LEU A 50 -7.00 5.73 8.08
N ALA A 51 -5.94 5.87 8.88
CA ALA A 51 -5.74 5.08 10.09
C ALA A 51 -6.77 5.45 11.18
N LYS A 52 -7.05 4.52 12.10
CA LYS A 52 -7.94 4.74 13.27
C LYS A 52 -7.28 5.66 14.31
N ASN A 53 -5.95 5.67 14.35
CA ASN A 53 -5.12 6.60 15.12
C ASN A 53 -4.13 7.24 14.14
N GLU A 54 -4.06 8.57 14.06
CA GLU A 54 -3.12 9.26 13.16
C GLU A 54 -1.64 8.93 13.47
N GLN A 55 -1.35 8.52 14.72
CA GLN A 55 0.00 8.40 15.28
C GLN A 55 0.54 6.97 15.36
N GLU A 56 -0.26 5.95 15.02
CA GLU A 56 0.02 4.54 15.31
C GLU A 56 -0.61 3.65 14.23
N LEU A 57 -0.02 2.47 13.97
CA LEU A 57 -0.64 1.43 13.16
C LEU A 57 -1.06 0.27 14.06
N SER A 58 -2.24 -0.30 13.82
CA SER A 58 -2.80 -1.35 14.67
C SER A 58 -3.59 -2.40 13.89
N VAL A 59 -3.94 -3.50 14.56
CA VAL A 59 -4.90 -4.48 14.03
C VAL A 59 -6.33 -3.92 13.87
N GLN A 60 -6.63 -2.71 14.35
CA GLN A 60 -7.93 -2.05 14.11
C GLN A 60 -8.00 -1.38 12.73
N ASP A 61 -6.84 -1.19 12.08
CA ASP A 61 -6.70 -0.65 10.73
C ASP A 61 -6.91 -1.71 9.65
N ALA A 62 -7.00 -2.99 10.04
CA ALA A 62 -7.09 -4.17 9.19
C ALA A 62 -8.10 -4.06 8.03
N GLU A 63 -9.36 -3.69 8.31
CA GLU A 63 -10.41 -3.59 7.28
C GLU A 63 -10.09 -2.46 6.27
N THR A 64 -9.51 -1.35 6.72
CA THR A 64 -9.16 -0.21 5.83
C THR A 64 -7.85 -0.47 5.06
N ALA A 65 -6.92 -1.24 5.63
CA ALA A 65 -5.77 -1.79 4.90
C ALA A 65 -6.20 -2.83 3.85
N TYR A 66 -7.24 -3.62 4.12
CA TYR A 66 -7.86 -4.51 3.14
C TYR A 66 -8.55 -3.71 2.02
N GLU A 67 -9.35 -2.69 2.34
CA GLU A 67 -9.99 -1.80 1.34
C GLU A 67 -8.95 -1.11 0.43
N LEU A 68 -7.82 -0.70 0.99
CA LEU A 68 -6.66 -0.15 0.29
C LEU A 68 -6.07 -1.17 -0.70
N CYS A 69 -5.67 -2.34 -0.22
CA CYS A 69 -5.00 -3.36 -1.03
C CYS A 69 -5.94 -3.97 -2.08
N ALA A 70 -7.21 -4.21 -1.73
CA ALA A 70 -8.23 -4.72 -2.65
C ALA A 70 -8.52 -3.75 -3.80
N LYS A 71 -8.58 -2.43 -3.54
CA LYS A 71 -8.76 -1.43 -4.59
C LYS A 71 -7.53 -1.32 -5.48
N ALA A 72 -6.33 -1.25 -4.89
CA ALA A 72 -5.07 -1.23 -5.64
C ALA A 72 -4.94 -2.46 -6.55
N LEU A 73 -5.30 -3.66 -6.06
CA LEU A 73 -5.28 -4.90 -6.83
C LEU A 73 -6.33 -4.91 -7.96
N THR A 74 -7.53 -4.39 -7.70
CA THR A 74 -8.60 -4.26 -8.71
C THR A 74 -8.18 -3.35 -9.85
N ASP A 75 -7.60 -2.19 -9.54
CA ASP A 75 -7.14 -1.23 -10.53
C ASP A 75 -5.89 -1.74 -11.27
N TYR A 76 -4.98 -2.43 -10.58
CA TYR A 76 -3.82 -3.09 -11.18
C TYR A 76 -4.23 -4.08 -12.28
N TYR A 77 -5.20 -4.97 -11.99
CA TYR A 77 -5.66 -5.95 -12.98
C TYR A 77 -6.36 -5.30 -14.18
N LYS A 78 -7.04 -4.17 -13.98
CA LYS A 78 -7.60 -3.35 -15.07
C LYS A 78 -6.51 -2.65 -15.87
N ALA A 79 -5.47 -2.12 -15.25
CA ALA A 79 -4.37 -1.48 -15.96
C ALA A 79 -3.64 -2.47 -16.90
N ILE A 80 -3.36 -3.68 -16.44
CA ILE A 80 -2.66 -4.67 -17.26
C ILE A 80 -3.54 -5.33 -18.33
N TRP A 81 -4.82 -5.65 -18.05
CA TRP A 81 -5.68 -6.33 -19.03
C TRP A 81 -6.45 -5.35 -19.91
N ASN A 82 -6.96 -4.26 -19.33
CA ASN A 82 -7.85 -3.35 -20.04
C ASN A 82 -7.09 -2.23 -20.74
N GLY A 83 -5.99 -1.76 -20.15
CA GLY A 83 -5.29 -0.54 -20.55
C GLY A 83 -5.90 0.70 -19.89
N GLU A 84 -6.46 0.55 -18.69
CA GLU A 84 -6.97 1.66 -17.87
C GLU A 84 -5.82 2.32 -17.09
N ASP A 85 -5.90 3.63 -16.84
CA ASP A 85 -4.97 4.34 -15.98
C ASP A 85 -5.19 3.98 -14.50
N ILE A 86 -4.12 4.01 -13.68
CA ILE A 86 -4.17 3.78 -12.24
C ILE A 86 -3.58 4.97 -11.47
N GLU A 87 -4.31 5.43 -10.45
CA GLU A 87 -3.90 6.56 -9.61
C GLU A 87 -3.02 6.08 -8.44
N LEU A 88 -1.74 5.82 -8.70
CA LEU A 88 -0.83 5.21 -7.73
C LEU A 88 -0.64 6.05 -6.45
N ASP A 89 -0.76 7.38 -6.53
CA ASP A 89 -0.69 8.29 -5.37
C ASP A 89 -1.87 8.09 -4.39
N SER A 90 -2.96 7.45 -4.82
CA SER A 90 -4.02 6.99 -3.91
C SER A 90 -3.52 5.93 -2.92
N PHE A 91 -2.58 5.08 -3.35
CA PHE A 91 -2.25 3.82 -2.67
C PHE A 91 -0.83 3.76 -2.09
N ILE A 92 0.15 4.42 -2.72
CA ILE A 92 1.59 4.27 -2.44
C ILE A 92 2.21 5.66 -2.19
N ASP A 93 2.94 5.83 -1.10
CA ASP A 93 3.63 7.08 -0.72
C ASP A 93 5.16 6.95 -0.81
N ASN A 94 5.63 6.25 -1.84
CA ASN A 94 7.05 6.04 -2.14
C ASN A 94 7.26 6.04 -3.67
N ASP A 95 8.10 6.94 -4.18
CA ASP A 95 8.29 7.13 -5.63
C ASP A 95 8.96 5.94 -6.32
N ASN A 96 9.85 5.21 -5.63
CA ASN A 96 10.50 4.02 -6.18
C ASN A 96 9.50 2.86 -6.35
N LEU A 97 8.64 2.62 -5.36
CA LEU A 97 7.56 1.63 -5.44
C LEU A 97 6.50 2.01 -6.50
N LYS A 98 6.17 3.30 -6.65
CA LYS A 98 5.33 3.77 -7.77
C LYS A 98 6.00 3.51 -9.12
N HIS A 99 7.29 3.80 -9.25
CA HIS A 99 8.06 3.56 -10.48
C HIS A 99 8.11 2.07 -10.85
N TYR A 100 8.44 1.19 -9.89
CA TYR A 100 8.40 -0.27 -10.05
C TYR A 100 7.00 -0.74 -10.48
N THR A 101 5.95 -0.26 -9.80
CA THR A 101 4.57 -0.63 -10.09
C THR A 101 4.18 -0.22 -11.51
N GLN A 102 4.53 0.99 -11.94
CA GLN A 102 4.25 1.49 -13.29
C GLN A 102 5.00 0.69 -14.38
N LYS A 103 6.27 0.32 -14.15
CA LYS A 103 7.05 -0.50 -15.09
C LYS A 103 6.56 -1.96 -15.14
N LYS A 104 6.13 -2.53 -14.01
CA LYS A 104 5.46 -3.84 -13.93
C LYS A 104 4.16 -3.83 -14.74
N ILE A 105 3.33 -2.81 -14.53
CA ILE A 105 2.10 -2.60 -15.32
C ILE A 105 2.40 -2.46 -16.81
N GLN A 106 3.35 -1.63 -17.20
CA GLN A 106 3.71 -1.44 -18.62
C GLN A 106 4.20 -2.75 -19.25
N THR A 107 5.06 -3.49 -18.56
CA THR A 107 5.60 -4.78 -19.01
C THR A 107 4.49 -5.82 -19.19
N GLN A 108 3.61 -5.96 -18.19
CA GLN A 108 2.49 -6.90 -18.25
C GLN A 108 1.42 -6.48 -19.27
N SER A 109 1.09 -5.19 -19.37
CA SER A 109 0.08 -4.69 -20.33
C SER A 109 0.50 -4.93 -21.79
N ASN A 110 1.79 -4.74 -22.11
CA ASN A 110 2.35 -5.09 -23.42
C ASN A 110 2.18 -6.58 -23.77
N VAL A 111 2.20 -7.48 -22.79
CA VAL A 111 1.95 -8.92 -22.98
C VAL A 111 0.45 -9.20 -23.11
N TYR A 112 -0.37 -8.65 -22.21
CA TYR A 112 -1.80 -8.99 -22.16
C TYR A 112 -2.65 -8.32 -23.25
N ALA A 113 -2.21 -7.19 -23.82
CA ALA A 113 -2.86 -6.54 -24.96
C ALA A 113 -2.93 -7.42 -26.22
N ALA A 114 -2.13 -8.49 -26.30
CA ALA A 114 -2.20 -9.48 -27.38
C ALA A 114 -3.40 -10.44 -27.25
N PHE A 115 -4.04 -10.54 -26.08
CA PHE A 115 -5.21 -11.40 -25.87
C PHE A 115 -6.50 -10.60 -25.99
N ASN A 116 -7.50 -11.18 -26.67
CA ASN A 116 -8.86 -10.65 -26.67
C ASN A 116 -9.61 -11.05 -25.39
N SER A 117 -9.10 -10.62 -24.24
CA SER A 117 -9.73 -10.81 -22.92
C SER A 117 -9.58 -9.54 -22.09
N LYS A 118 -10.57 -9.25 -21.24
CA LYS A 118 -10.61 -8.06 -20.38
C LYS A 118 -11.00 -8.46 -18.96
N ALA A 119 -10.34 -7.89 -17.96
CA ALA A 119 -10.67 -8.09 -16.55
C ALA A 119 -11.84 -7.18 -16.18
N TYR A 120 -12.85 -7.68 -15.49
CA TYR A 120 -14.01 -6.86 -15.09
C TYR A 120 -14.31 -6.88 -13.59
N ASP A 121 -13.86 -7.90 -12.87
CA ASP A 121 -14.01 -8.03 -11.42
C ASP A 121 -12.80 -8.75 -10.81
N VAL A 122 -12.57 -8.55 -9.50
CA VAL A 122 -11.53 -9.23 -8.72
C VAL A 122 -12.16 -9.67 -7.40
N LEU A 123 -12.51 -10.96 -7.33
CA LEU A 123 -13.05 -11.56 -6.11
C LEU A 123 -11.90 -11.86 -5.16
N ILE A 124 -12.07 -11.63 -3.86
CA ILE A 124 -11.07 -11.98 -2.83
C ILE A 124 -11.74 -12.94 -1.85
N ASP A 125 -11.08 -14.07 -1.59
CA ASP A 125 -11.55 -15.10 -0.65
C ASP A 125 -11.13 -14.76 0.80
N ALA A 126 -11.14 -15.73 1.71
CA ALA A 126 -10.60 -15.60 3.05
C ALA A 126 -9.13 -15.15 3.02
N TRP A 127 -8.89 -13.91 3.46
CA TRP A 127 -7.57 -13.29 3.53
C TRP A 127 -6.92 -13.44 4.91
N GLU A 128 -5.60 -13.36 4.93
CA GLU A 128 -4.76 -13.46 6.12
C GLU A 128 -4.19 -12.08 6.47
N ILE A 129 -4.03 -11.80 7.77
CA ILE A 129 -3.38 -10.58 8.27
C ILE A 129 -2.48 -10.86 9.48
N GLU A 130 -1.32 -10.22 9.50
CA GLU A 130 -0.39 -10.21 10.64
C GLU A 130 0.10 -8.78 10.89
N PHE A 131 0.26 -8.39 12.16
CA PHE A 131 0.87 -7.12 12.55
C PHE A 131 2.26 -7.38 13.11
N THR A 132 3.28 -6.82 12.48
CA THR A 132 4.66 -6.84 12.97
C THR A 132 5.03 -5.45 13.49
N ASN A 133 5.55 -5.37 14.71
CA ASN A 133 6.09 -4.11 15.25
C ASN A 133 7.58 -3.98 14.93
N ASP A 134 8.00 -2.79 14.50
CA ASP A 134 9.40 -2.44 14.23
C ASP A 134 9.74 -1.04 14.79
N GLU A 135 10.89 -0.48 14.41
CA GLU A 135 11.34 0.84 14.88
C GLU A 135 10.60 2.03 14.26
N ASP A 136 9.88 1.81 13.16
CA ASP A 136 9.09 2.80 12.41
C ASP A 136 7.58 2.73 12.74
N GLY A 137 7.20 2.09 13.86
CA GLY A 137 5.81 1.95 14.30
C GLY A 137 5.06 0.74 13.72
N GLY A 138 5.78 -0.19 13.09
CA GLY A 138 5.25 -1.45 12.59
C GLY A 138 4.58 -1.38 11.21
N PHE A 139 4.18 -2.56 10.74
CA PHE A 139 3.49 -2.77 9.47
C PHE A 139 2.44 -3.89 9.59
N LEU A 140 1.41 -3.80 8.74
CA LEU A 140 0.47 -4.89 8.51
C LEU A 140 0.91 -5.67 7.27
N TYR A 141 1.14 -6.97 7.42
CA TYR A 141 1.20 -7.92 6.30
C TYR A 141 -0.23 -8.37 5.98
N LEU A 142 -0.64 -8.25 4.72
CA LEU A 142 -1.91 -8.75 4.20
C LEU A 142 -1.64 -9.71 3.05
N LYS A 143 -2.35 -10.84 3.03
CA LYS A 143 -2.29 -11.82 1.96
C LYS A 143 -3.70 -12.11 1.44
N LEU A 144 -3.91 -11.76 0.17
CA LEU A 144 -5.19 -11.76 -0.52
C LEU A 144 -5.20 -12.85 -1.61
N PRO A 145 -5.85 -14.01 -1.38
CA PRO A 145 -6.15 -14.96 -2.45
C PRO A 145 -7.23 -14.34 -3.35
N ALA A 146 -6.84 -13.92 -4.55
CA ALA A 146 -7.74 -13.25 -5.48
C ALA A 146 -8.09 -14.15 -6.67
N GLU A 147 -9.32 -14.04 -7.18
CA GLU A 147 -9.76 -14.59 -8.46
C GLU A 147 -10.11 -13.43 -9.41
N VAL A 148 -9.25 -13.21 -10.40
CA VAL A 148 -9.45 -12.20 -11.44
C VAL A 148 -10.46 -12.75 -12.45
N ILE A 149 -11.62 -12.11 -12.54
CA ILE A 149 -12.70 -12.53 -13.43
C ILE A 149 -12.57 -11.79 -14.75
N MET A 150 -12.47 -12.55 -15.84
CA MET A 150 -12.25 -12.03 -17.18
C MET A 150 -13.43 -12.36 -18.11
N THR A 151 -13.52 -11.66 -19.23
CA THR A 151 -14.49 -11.98 -20.31
C THR A 151 -14.39 -13.42 -20.82
N HIS A 152 -13.23 -14.06 -20.65
CA HIS A 152 -12.97 -15.45 -21.03
C HIS A 152 -12.28 -16.21 -19.88
N GLY A 153 -13.09 -16.70 -18.93
CA GLY A 153 -12.62 -17.48 -17.78
C GLY A 153 -12.11 -16.62 -16.63
N SER A 154 -11.33 -17.22 -15.72
CA SER A 154 -10.76 -16.55 -14.55
C SER A 154 -9.32 -16.99 -14.28
N ARG A 155 -8.62 -16.24 -13.42
CA ARG A 155 -7.25 -16.52 -12.96
C ARG A 155 -7.17 -16.36 -11.45
N GLY A 156 -6.89 -17.45 -10.74
CA GLY A 156 -6.56 -17.40 -9.32
C GLY A 156 -5.11 -16.95 -9.12
N GLU A 157 -4.89 -15.98 -8.24
CA GLU A 157 -3.58 -15.43 -7.91
C GLU A 157 -3.55 -14.86 -6.48
N VAL A 158 -2.66 -15.39 -5.65
CA VAL A 158 -2.40 -14.82 -4.32
C VAL A 158 -1.55 -13.56 -4.50
N THR A 159 -1.97 -12.45 -3.88
CA THR A 159 -1.17 -11.22 -3.84
C THR A 159 -0.93 -10.83 -2.38
N GLU A 160 0.29 -10.43 -2.07
CA GLU A 160 0.75 -10.09 -0.73
C GLU A 160 1.12 -8.59 -0.67
N PHE A 161 0.90 -7.97 0.48
CA PHE A 161 1.07 -6.53 0.70
C PHE A 161 1.66 -6.25 2.09
N LEU A 162 2.50 -5.23 2.18
CA LEU A 162 2.88 -4.56 3.43
C LEU A 162 2.28 -3.16 3.45
N VAL A 163 1.61 -2.79 4.54
CA VAL A 163 0.98 -1.48 4.75
C VAL A 163 1.54 -0.82 6.01
N ARG A 164 1.92 0.46 5.93
CA ARG A 164 2.23 1.32 7.09
C ARG A 164 1.18 2.41 7.27
N ASN A 165 1.10 2.98 8.48
CA ASN A 165 0.55 4.31 8.69
C ASN A 165 1.65 5.34 8.37
N VAL A 166 1.38 6.23 7.41
CA VAL A 166 2.24 7.34 7.00
C VAL A 166 1.46 8.64 7.24
N ASN A 167 1.79 9.36 8.32
CA ASN A 167 1.16 10.63 8.70
C ASN A 167 -0.38 10.60 8.79
N GLY A 168 -0.96 9.48 9.26
CA GLY A 168 -2.39 9.25 9.38
C GLY A 168 -3.07 8.60 8.17
N LYS A 169 -2.36 8.46 7.04
CA LYS A 169 -2.82 7.72 5.85
C LYS A 169 -2.21 6.31 5.84
N LEU A 170 -3.01 5.28 5.60
CA LEU A 170 -2.52 3.95 5.29
C LEU A 170 -1.97 3.94 3.86
N ALA A 171 -0.72 3.50 3.70
CA ALA A 171 -0.03 3.41 2.41
C ALA A 171 0.60 2.02 2.24
N ILE A 172 0.53 1.50 1.01
CA ILE A 172 1.24 0.30 0.60
C ILE A 172 2.73 0.64 0.54
N VAL A 173 3.54 -0.05 1.34
CA VAL A 173 5.00 0.10 1.40
C VAL A 173 5.76 -1.06 0.76
N ASP A 174 5.10 -2.22 0.58
CA ASP A 174 5.54 -3.20 -0.42
C ASP A 174 4.35 -4.02 -0.94
N TRP A 175 4.43 -4.59 -2.16
CA TRP A 175 3.43 -5.51 -2.69
C TRP A 175 3.96 -6.45 -3.79
N TYR A 176 3.45 -7.67 -3.85
CA TYR A 176 3.95 -8.71 -4.76
C TYR A 176 2.88 -9.75 -5.16
N THR A 177 2.89 -10.18 -6.43
CA THR A 177 1.91 -11.10 -7.07
C THR A 177 2.48 -12.51 -7.22
N GLY A 178 1.78 -13.54 -6.77
CA GLY A 178 2.28 -14.92 -6.71
C GLY A 178 2.94 -15.46 -7.99
N ALA A 179 2.48 -15.09 -9.19
CA ALA A 179 3.19 -15.39 -10.43
C ALA A 179 4.37 -14.43 -10.63
N LYS A 180 5.58 -14.89 -10.29
CA LYS A 180 6.86 -14.21 -10.57
C LYS A 180 6.95 -13.87 -12.06
N ASP A 181 6.87 -12.59 -12.42
CA ASP A 181 7.11 -12.13 -13.78
C ASP A 181 8.59 -11.77 -14.01
N GLY A 182 8.97 -11.59 -15.28
CA GLY A 182 10.37 -11.30 -15.64
C GLY A 182 10.89 -9.96 -15.12
N TYR A 183 10.03 -9.00 -14.82
CA TYR A 183 10.38 -7.72 -14.21
C TYR A 183 10.56 -7.84 -12.69
N ASP A 184 9.72 -8.64 -12.01
CA ASP A 184 9.92 -9.00 -10.59
C ASP A 184 11.31 -9.60 -10.37
N PHE A 185 11.67 -10.61 -11.18
CA PHE A 185 12.99 -11.23 -11.16
C PHE A 185 14.14 -10.24 -11.44
N THR A 186 13.91 -9.28 -12.33
CA THR A 186 14.95 -8.30 -12.73
C THR A 186 15.21 -7.26 -11.65
N VAL A 187 14.18 -6.79 -10.93
CA VAL A 187 14.31 -5.74 -9.91
C VAL A 187 14.58 -6.30 -8.51
N ARG A 188 13.95 -7.43 -8.15
CA ARG A 188 14.00 -7.99 -6.79
C ARG A 188 14.81 -9.29 -6.67
N GLY A 189 15.15 -9.96 -7.78
CA GLY A 189 15.90 -11.22 -7.79
C GLY A 189 15.03 -12.50 -7.72
N GLU A 190 15.66 -13.65 -7.46
CA GLU A 190 14.96 -14.95 -7.47
C GLU A 190 14.29 -15.30 -6.13
N GLU A 191 14.96 -15.01 -5.01
CA GLU A 191 14.51 -15.37 -3.64
C GLU A 191 13.56 -14.32 -3.04
N LEU A 192 12.41 -14.15 -3.71
CA LEU A 192 11.38 -13.19 -3.32
C LEU A 192 10.63 -13.63 -2.06
N THR A 193 10.65 -12.79 -1.03
CA THR A 193 9.79 -12.86 0.16
C THR A 193 9.42 -11.44 0.57
N ILE A 194 8.15 -11.20 0.88
CA ILE A 194 7.62 -9.88 1.23
C ILE A 194 7.58 -9.69 2.75
N ASN A 195 8.73 -9.31 3.31
CA ASN A 195 8.96 -9.14 4.75
C ASN A 195 9.77 -7.89 5.11
N ASN A 196 10.10 -7.05 4.13
CA ASN A 196 10.87 -5.82 4.29
C ASN A 196 10.04 -4.61 3.81
N PRO A 197 9.37 -3.86 4.72
CA PRO A 197 8.60 -2.66 4.36
C PRO A 197 9.46 -1.51 3.81
N ASP A 198 10.78 -1.61 3.95
CA ASP A 198 11.73 -0.53 3.70
C ASP A 198 12.57 -0.75 2.43
N ILE A 199 12.33 -1.84 1.69
CA ILE A 199 13.07 -2.25 0.48
C ILE A 199 13.13 -1.15 -0.61
N TRP A 200 12.18 -0.21 -0.60
CA TRP A 200 12.10 0.90 -1.54
C TRP A 200 12.60 2.25 -1.00
N LYS A 201 13.19 2.32 0.21
CA LYS A 201 13.77 3.56 0.75
C LYS A 201 15.03 3.98 -0.02
N ASP A 202 15.98 3.06 -0.21
CA ASP A 202 17.29 3.34 -0.84
C ASP A 202 17.39 2.91 -2.32
N SER A 203 16.40 2.18 -2.83
CA SER A 203 16.44 1.58 -4.18
C SER A 203 16.13 2.59 -5.29
N ILE A 204 17.16 3.24 -5.85
CA ILE A 204 17.04 3.98 -7.12
C ILE A 204 16.73 2.98 -8.25
N ILE A 205 15.60 3.17 -8.93
CA ILE A 205 15.18 2.38 -10.09
C ILE A 205 15.24 3.27 -11.35
N GLU A 206 15.95 2.82 -12.39
CA GLU A 206 16.10 3.51 -13.69
C GLU A 206 15.19 2.93 -14.80
#